data_AF-A0A5C7QP10-F1
#
_entry.id   AF-A0A5C7QP10-F1
#
_cell.length_a   1.000
_cell.length_b   1.000
_cell.length_c   1.000
_cell.angle_alpha   90.00
_cell.angle_beta   90.00
_cell.angle_gamma   90.00
#
_symmetry.space_group_name_H-M   'P 1'
#
loop_
_entity.id
_entity.type
_entity.pdbx_description
1 polymer ?
#
loop_
_entity_poly.entity_id
_entity_poly.type
_entity_poly.pdbx_seq_one_letter_code
_entity_poly.pdbx_strand_id
1 'polypeptide(L)' 'MSRIVVVTSGKGGVGKTTTSAAFATGLALKGYKTAVIDFDVGLRNLDLIMGCERRVVYDFINVI' A
#
# COMPACT_ATOMS: atom_id res chain seq x y z
N MET A 1 10.92 -15.18 10.33
CA MET A 1 11.23 -14.82 8.93
C MET A 1 10.05 -14.08 8.34
N SER A 2 10.24 -12.88 7.79
CA SER A 2 9.18 -12.13 7.09
C SER A 2 9.11 -12.53 5.61
N ARG A 3 7.90 -12.54 5.04
CA ARG A 3 7.69 -12.78 3.60
C ARG A 3 7.42 -11.45 2.90
N ILE A 4 8.16 -11.17 1.83
CA ILE A 4 7.99 -9.97 1.01
C ILE A 4 7.21 -10.37 -0.25
N VAL A 5 6.14 -9.63 -0.54
CA VAL A 5 5.28 -9.85 -1.70
C VAL A 5 5.13 -8.53 -2.44
N VAL A 6 5.41 -8.54 -3.74
CA VAL A 6 5.25 -7.37 -4.62
C VAL A 6 3.98 -7.55 -5.46
N VAL A 7 3.09 -6.56 -5.42
CA VAL A 7 1.94 -6.48 -6.32
C VAL A 7 2.30 -5.55 -7.48
N THR A 8 2.45 -6.11 -8.67
CA THR A 8 2.92 -5.39 -9.86
C THR A 8 2.05 -5.67 -11.09
N SER A 9 2.14 -4.79 -12.10
CA SER A 9 1.46 -4.92 -13.39
C SER A 9 2.10 -3.98 -14.42
N GLY A 10 2.00 -4.29 -15.72
CA GLY A 10 2.51 -3.42 -16.78
C GLY A 10 1.67 -2.19 -17.12
N LYS A 11 0.47 -2.00 -16.54
CA LYS A 11 -0.45 -0.91 -16.90
C LYS A 11 -1.00 -0.16 -15.67
N GLY A 12 -1.27 1.14 -15.82
CA GLY A 12 -2.03 1.94 -14.85
C GLY A 12 -3.51 1.53 -14.78
N GLY A 13 -4.15 1.72 -13.63
CA GLY A 13 -5.60 1.52 -13.47
C GLY A 13 -6.09 0.07 -13.40
N VAL A 14 -5.21 -0.93 -13.34
CA VAL A 14 -5.61 -2.36 -13.27
C VAL A 14 -5.98 -2.87 -11.87
N GLY A 15 -6.04 -1.99 -10.86
CA GLY A 15 -6.42 -2.34 -9.50
C GLY A 15 -5.29 -2.86 -8.60
N LYS A 16 -4.02 -2.52 -8.90
CA LYS A 16 -2.87 -2.88 -8.05
C LYS A 16 -3.06 -2.45 -6.59
N THR A 17 -3.36 -1.16 -6.36
CA THR A 17 -3.50 -0.59 -5.03
C THR A 17 -4.69 -1.20 -4.27
N THR A 18 -5.82 -1.40 -4.95
CA THR A 18 -6.99 -2.10 -4.40
C THR A 18 -6.63 -3.52 -3.97
N THR A 19 -5.88 -4.25 -4.81
CA THR A 19 -5.43 -5.61 -4.51
C THR A 19 -4.46 -5.64 -3.34
N SER A 20 -3.48 -4.73 -3.29
CA SER A 20 -2.53 -4.60 -2.19
C SER A 20 -3.24 -4.34 -0.85
N ALA A 21 -4.16 -3.38 -0.82
CA ALA A 21 -4.92 -3.04 0.38
C ALA A 21 -5.78 -4.21 0.89
N ALA A 22 -6.55 -4.83 0.00
CA ALA A 22 -7.42 -5.96 0.34
C ALA A 22 -6.61 -7.19 0.78
N PHE A 23 -5.54 -7.52 0.07
CA PHE A 23 -4.67 -8.65 0.41
C PHE A 23 -3.99 -8.46 1.77
N ALA A 24 -3.42 -7.27 2.01
CA ALA A 24 -2.78 -6.96 3.28
C ALA A 24 -3.78 -6.96 4.44
N THR A 25 -4.97 -6.39 4.24
CA THR A 25 -6.05 -6.41 5.23
C THR A 25 -6.48 -7.83 5.55
N GLY A 26 -6.68 -8.67 4.53
CA GLY A 26 -7.04 -10.08 4.72
C GLY A 26 -5.99 -10.88 5.49
N LEU A 27 -4.69 -10.61 5.29
CA LEU A 27 -3.62 -11.21 6.08
C LEU A 27 -3.65 -10.71 7.54
N ALA A 28 -3.82 -9.40 7.74
CA ALA A 28 -3.91 -8.82 9.08
C ALA A 28 -5.10 -9.38 9.88
N LEU A 29 -6.28 -9.50 9.23
CA LEU A 29 -7.48 -10.10 9.82
C LEU A 29 -7.30 -11.58 10.19
N LYS A 30 -6.38 -12.29 9.55
CA LYS A 30 -5.99 -13.67 9.89
C LYS A 30 -4.94 -13.75 10.99
N GLY A 31 -4.59 -12.64 11.63
CA GLY A 31 -3.63 -12.58 12.73
C GLY A 31 -2.17 -12.47 12.31
N TYR A 32 -1.88 -12.30 11.01
CA TYR A 32 -0.51 -12.06 10.57
C TYR A 32 -0.12 -10.60 10.83
N LYS A 33 1.09 -10.38 11.37
CA LYS A 33 1.67 -9.03 11.47
C LYS A 33 2.07 -8.57 10.06
N THR A 34 1.19 -7.80 9.43
CA THR A 34 1.31 -7.39 8.02
C THR A 34 1.55 -5.89 7.91
N ALA A 35 2.47 -5.51 7.03
CA ALA A 35 2.66 -4.14 6.56
C ALA A 35 2.39 -4.09 5.05
N VAL A 36 1.76 -3.02 4.60
CA VAL A 36 1.56 -2.71 3.18
C VAL A 36 2.21 -1.36 2.90
N ILE A 37 2.98 -1.29 1.81
CA ILE A 37 3.81 -0.13 1.49
C ILE A 37 3.42 0.34 0.10
N ASP A 38 3.16 1.64 -0.03
CA ASP A 38 2.95 2.29 -1.33
C ASP A 38 4.31 2.70 -1.91
N PHE A 39 4.57 2.27 -3.14
CA PHE A 39 5.77 2.63 -3.90
C PHE A 39 5.42 3.43 -5.16
N ASP A 40 4.16 3.86 -5.31
CA ASP A 40 3.74 4.75 -6.40
C ASP A 40 4.11 6.21 -6.07
N VAL A 41 5.39 6.54 -6.32
CA VAL A 41 5.95 7.87 -6.03
C VAL A 41 5.32 8.90 -6.96
N GLY A 42 4.60 9.86 -6.37
CA GLY A 42 3.96 10.97 -7.09
C GLY A 42 2.45 10.82 -7.28
N LEU A 43 1.89 9.62 -7.11
CA LEU A 43 0.44 9.35 -7.21
C LEU A 43 -0.03 8.45 -6.08
N ARG A 44 0.07 8.98 -4.85
CA ARG A 44 -0.34 8.32 -3.60
C ARG A 44 -1.81 7.90 -3.67
N ASN A 45 -2.05 6.60 -3.53
CA ASN A 45 -3.41 6.05 -3.58
C ASN A 45 -3.70 5.06 -2.46
N LEU A 46 -2.67 4.46 -1.83
CA LEU A 46 -2.89 3.44 -0.82
C LEU A 46 -3.54 4.01 0.44
N ASP A 47 -3.06 5.17 0.89
CA ASP A 47 -3.56 5.87 2.08
C ASP A 47 -5.01 6.32 1.91
N LEU A 48 -5.39 6.77 0.71
CA LEU A 48 -6.77 7.08 0.35
C LEU A 48 -7.67 5.84 0.43
N ILE A 49 -7.25 4.71 -0.16
CA ILE A 49 -8.01 3.46 -0.11
C ILE A 49 -8.13 2.93 1.32
N MET A 50 -7.11 3.13 2.14
CA MET A 50 -7.08 2.68 3.54
C MET A 50 -7.72 3.68 4.51
N GLY A 51 -8.21 4.83 4.03
CA GLY A 51 -8.85 5.87 4.85
C GLY A 51 -7.91 6.47 5.91
N CYS A 52 -6.61 6.54 5.61
CA CYS A 52 -5.59 7.06 6.51
C CYS A 52 -4.86 8.30 5.98
N GLU A 53 -5.37 8.91 4.92
CA GLU A 53 -4.79 10.05 4.22
C GLU A 53 -4.52 11.25 5.14
N ARG A 54 -5.41 11.51 6.11
CA ARG A 54 -5.26 12.61 7.08
C ARG A 54 -4.22 12.35 8.17
N ARG A 55 -3.67 11.14 8.22
CA ARG A 55 -2.62 10.74 9.18
C ARG A 55 -1.23 10.72 8.54
N VAL A 56 -1.12 11.06 7.25
CA VAL A 56 0.16 11.11 6.55
C VAL A 56 0.78 12.50 6.73
N VAL A 57 1.89 12.57 7.46
CA VAL A 57 2.62 13.82 7.75
C VAL A 57 3.72 14.07 6.71
N TYR A 58 4.36 13.01 6.24
CA TYR A 58 5.45 13.05 5.28
C TYR A 58 5.21 12.03 4.18
N ASP A 59 5.65 12.34 2.97
CA ASP A 59 5.81 11.38 1.89
C ASP A 59 7.25 11.41 1.35
N PHE A 60 7.52 10.63 0.31
CA PHE A 60 8.85 10.46 -0.24
C PHE A 60 9.48 11.77 -0.73
N ILE A 61 8.68 12.75 -1.16
CA ILE A 61 9.19 14.05 -1.65
C ILE A 61 9.72 14.90 -0.50
N ASN A 62 9.23 14.68 0.72
CA ASN A 62 9.66 15.44 1.90
C ASN A 62 11.03 14.98 2.47
N VAL A 63 11.60 13.89 1.95
CA VAL A 63 12.83 13.26 2.46
C VAL A 63 14.02 13.48 1.50
N ILE A 64 13.79 14.10 0.33
CA ILE A 64 14.80 14.37 -0.70
C ILE A 64 15.17 15.85 -0.68
#